data_AF-E9J9B6-F1
#
_entry.id   AF-E9J9B6-F1
#
_cell.length_a   1.000
_cell.length_b   1.000
_cell.length_c   1.000
_cell.angle_alpha   90.00
_cell.angle_beta   90.00
_cell.angle_gamma   90.00
#
_symmetry.space_group_name_H-M   'P 1'
#
loop_
_entity.id
_entity.type
_entity.pdbx_description
1 polymer ?
#
loop_
_entity_poly.entity_id
_entity_poly.type
_entity_poly.pdbx_seq_one_letter_code
_entity_poly.pdbx_strand_id
1 'polypeptide(L)' 'MVYDGYRDLMDNKSDPRFNDWLMMSNSFPPLAICLSYAYFVKVLGPKLMENRKSFDLRRVMMWYNFCTTSSLLSIHLHLY' A
#
# COMPACT_ATOMS: atom_id res chain seq x y z
N MET A 1 23.93 7.33 20.19
CA MET A 1 23.14 6.34 20.99
C MET A 1 21.80 6.00 20.37
N VAL A 2 20.82 6.91 20.24
CA VAL A 2 19.51 6.57 19.62
C VAL A 2 19.62 6.37 18.10
N TYR A 3 20.40 7.20 17.41
CA TYR A 3 20.59 7.11 15.95
C TYR A 3 21.32 5.81 15.55
N ASP A 4 22.35 5.44 16.33
CA ASP A 4 23.10 4.20 16.12
C ASP A 4 22.25 2.95 16.41
N GLY A 5 21.41 3.00 17.45
CA GLY A 5 20.46 1.91 17.74
C GLY A 5 19.36 1.76 16.69
N TYR A 6 18.87 2.87 16.11
CA TYR A 6 17.89 2.82 15.03
C TYR A 6 18.49 2.22 13.75
N ARG A 7 19.74 2.57 13.45
CA ARG A 7 20.45 2.05 12.28
C ARG A 7 20.84 0.58 12.46
N ASP A 8 21.24 0.15 13.65
CA ASP A 8 21.51 -1.26 13.95
C ASP A 8 20.23 -2.12 13.90
N LEU A 9 19.08 -1.61 14.34
CA LEU A 9 17.81 -2.33 14.19
C LEU A 9 17.38 -2.46 12.72
N MET A 10 17.55 -1.41 11.92
CA MET A 10 17.10 -1.40 10.52
C MET A 10 18.07 -2.10 9.56
N ASP A 11 19.38 -2.05 9.79
CA ASP A 11 20.37 -2.70 8.91
C ASP A 11 20.75 -4.10 9.40
N ASN A 12 20.79 -4.36 10.71
CA ASN A 12 21.33 -5.61 11.28
C ASN A 12 20.25 -6.62 11.67
N LYS A 13 19.04 -6.16 12.05
CA LYS A 13 17.90 -7.04 12.44
C LYS A 13 16.78 -7.13 11.41
N SER A 14 16.83 -6.38 10.32
CA SER A 14 15.86 -6.53 9.24
C SER A 14 16.05 -7.87 8.54
N ASP A 15 14.95 -8.59 8.36
CA ASP A 15 14.95 -9.94 7.80
C ASP A 15 15.42 -9.88 6.32
N PRO A 16 16.62 -10.40 5.97
CA PRO A 16 17.29 -10.10 4.70
C PRO A 16 16.52 -10.62 3.48
N ARG A 17 15.59 -11.56 3.69
CA ARG A 17 14.72 -12.14 2.65
C ARG A 17 13.72 -11.14 2.07
N PHE A 18 13.45 -10.05 2.77
CA PHE A 18 12.53 -9.01 2.35
C PHE A 18 13.24 -7.74 1.87
N ASN A 19 14.57 -7.63 2.01
CA ASN A 19 15.31 -6.41 1.65
C ASN A 19 15.28 -6.09 0.15
N ASP A 20 15.21 -7.12 -0.71
CA ASP A 20 15.13 -6.97 -2.16
C ASP A 20 13.71 -6.63 -2.65
N TRP A 21 12.71 -6.62 -1.76
CA TRP A 21 11.35 -6.31 -2.15
C TRP A 21 11.18 -4.79 -2.35
N LEU A 22 10.51 -4.44 -3.44
CA LEU A 22 10.12 -3.06 -3.73
C LEU A 22 9.40 -2.47 -2.51
N MET A 23 9.89 -1.32 -2.02
CA MET A 23 9.42 -0.57 -0.84
C MET A 23 9.87 -1.06 0.54
N MET A 24 10.67 -2.13 0.64
CA MET A 24 11.13 -2.67 1.93
C MET A 24 12.60 -2.34 2.24
N SER A 25 13.37 -1.93 1.22
CA SER A 25 14.80 -1.58 1.36
C SER A 25 15.07 -0.35 2.23
N ASN A 26 14.04 0.48 2.48
CA ASN A 26 14.14 1.64 3.34
C ASN A 26 12.79 1.89 4.01
N SER A 27 12.77 2.28 5.28
CA SER A 27 11.52 2.51 6.02
C SER A 27 10.83 3.83 5.63
N PHE A 28 11.52 4.71 4.90
CA PHE A 28 11.00 5.99 4.45
C PHE A 28 9.89 5.91 3.38
N PRO A 29 10.07 5.16 2.26
CA PRO A 29 9.03 4.97 1.25
C PRO A 29 7.65 4.53 1.79
N PRO A 30 7.52 3.50 2.64
CA PRO A 30 6.22 3.10 3.18
C PRO A 30 5.61 4.18 4.10
N LEU A 31 6.43 4.85 4.92
CA LEU A 31 5.97 5.97 5.76
C LEU A 31 5.41 7.13 4.92
N ALA A 32 6.08 7.49 3.82
CA ALA A 32 5.64 8.54 2.93
C ALA A 32 4.30 8.19 2.24
N ILE A 33 4.09 6.93 1.87
CA ILE A 33 2.84 6.47 1.27
C ILE A 33 1.70 6.48 2.29
N CYS A 34 1.95 6.03 3.53
CA CYS A 34 0.94 6.09 4.58
C CYS A 34 0.52 7.54 4.89
N LEU A 35 1.48 8.47 5.00
CA LEU A 35 1.19 9.87 5.26
C LEU A 35 0.44 10.53 4.09
N SER A 36 0.87 10.26 2.84
CA SER A 36 0.20 10.79 1.66
C SER A 36 -1.23 10.24 1.52
N TYR A 37 -1.44 8.95 1.80
CA TYR A 37 -2.77 8.34 1.84
C TYR A 37 -3.66 8.99 2.91
N ALA A 38 -3.15 9.17 4.13
CA ALA A 38 -3.89 9.80 5.22
C ALA A 38 -4.31 11.24 4.85
N TYR A 39 -3.40 12.02 4.26
CA TYR A 39 -3.70 13.36 3.77
C TYR A 39 -4.76 13.34 2.66
N PHE A 40 -4.61 12.43 1.69
CA PHE A 40 -5.53 12.29 0.57
C PHE A 40 -6.96 11.97 1.05
N VAL A 41 -7.13 10.99 1.94
CA VAL A 41 -8.45 10.56 2.42
C VAL A 41 -9.10 11.59 3.34
N LYS A 42 -8.32 12.27 4.20
CA LYS A 42 -8.88 13.20 5.20
C LYS A 42 -9.09 14.62 4.69
N VAL A 43 -8.24 15.09 3.76
CA VAL A 43 -8.24 16.49 3.32
C VAL A 43 -8.69 16.60 1.88
N LEU A 44 -8.02 15.89 0.97
CA LEU A 44 -8.26 16.04 -0.46
C LEU A 44 -9.60 15.42 -0.89
N GLY A 45 -9.95 14.25 -0.34
CA GLY A 45 -11.18 13.52 -0.61
C GLY A 45 -12.44 14.34 -0.29
N PRO A 46 -12.63 14.80 0.97
CA PRO A 46 -13.79 15.59 1.34
C PRO A 46 -13.88 16.91 0.56
N LYS A 47 -12.75 17.60 0.33
CA LYS A 47 -12.71 18.85 -0.44
C LYS A 47 -13.13 18.66 -1.91
N LEU A 48 -12.81 17.51 -2.51
CA LEU A 48 -13.24 17.17 -3.86
C LEU A 48 -14.74 16.77 -3.91
N MET A 49 -15.25 16.19 -2.83
CA MET A 49 -16.65 15.75 -2.70
C MET A 49 -17.59 16.86 -2.20
N GLU A 50 -17.08 17.98 -1.69
CA GLU A 50 -17.87 19.10 -1.14
C GLU A 50 -18.80 19.73 -2.19
N ASN A 51 -18.39 19.76 -3.46
CA ASN A 51 -19.14 20.40 -4.56
C ASN A 51 -19.73 19.40 -5.57
N ARG A 52 -19.75 18.09 -5.26
CA ARG A 52 -20.10 17.03 -6.22
C ARG A 52 -20.89 15.91 -5.52
N LYS A 53 -21.90 15.34 -6.21
CA LYS A 53 -22.57 14.10 -5.74
C LYS A 53 -21.54 12.97 -5.60
N SER A 54 -21.79 12.04 -4.67
CA SER A 54 -20.96 10.85 -4.44
C SER A 54 -20.64 10.14 -5.76
N PHE A 55 -19.37 9.82 -5.97
CA PHE A 55 -18.94 9.07 -7.16
C PHE A 55 -19.61 7.70 -7.21
N ASP A 56 -20.16 7.32 -8.37
CA ASP A 56 -20.66 5.96 -8.59
C ASP A 56 -19.47 5.02 -8.86
N LEU A 57 -18.95 4.43 -7.78
CA LEU A 57 -17.81 3.53 -7.80
C LEU A 57 -18.23 2.08 -8.11
N ARG A 58 -19.50 1.78 -8.45
CA ARG A 58 -19.96 0.40 -8.68
C ARG A 58 -19.18 -0.32 -9.76
N ARG A 59 -18.90 0.35 -10.89
CA ARG A 59 -18.13 -0.23 -11.99
C ARG A 59 -16.68 -0.47 -11.59
N VAL A 60 -16.08 0.47 -10.85
CA VAL A 60 -14.69 0.36 -10.35
C VAL A 60 -14.57 -0.80 -9.36
N MET A 61 -15.51 -0.93 -8.41
CA MET A 61 -15.55 -2.02 -7.46
C MET A 61 -15.77 -3.38 -8.13
N MET A 62 -16.62 -3.45 -9.17
CA MET A 62 -16.82 -4.67 -9.94
C MET A 62 -15.52 -5.13 -10.62
N TRP A 63 -14.80 -4.21 -11.26
CA TRP A 63 -13.49 -4.51 -11.87
C TRP A 63 -12.45 -4.91 -10.83
N TYR A 64 -12.37 -4.20 -9.71
CA TYR A 64 -11.45 -4.52 -8.63
C TYR A 64 -11.65 -5.95 -8.10
N ASN A 65 -12.90 -6.32 -7.81
CA ASN A 65 -13.23 -7.66 -7.35
C ASN A 65 -12.98 -8.70 -8.44
N PHE A 66 -13.28 -8.39 -9.70
CA PHE A 66 -13.03 -9.31 -10.82
C PHE A 66 -11.54 -9.57 -11.02
N CYS A 67 -10.69 -8.54 -11.03
CA CYS A 67 -9.24 -8.67 -11.11
C CYS A 67 -8.68 -9.46 -9.92
N THR A 68 -9.19 -9.20 -8.72
CA THR A 68 -8.77 -9.92 -7.51
C THR A 68 -9.11 -11.41 -7.61
N THR A 69 -10.38 -11.75 -7.88
CA THR A 69 -10.81 -13.15 -8.00
C THR A 69 -10.16 -13.86 -9.19
N SER A 70 -9.97 -13.20 -10.32
CA SER A 70 -9.27 -13.78 -11.48
C SER A 70 -7.80 -14.04 -11.19
N SER A 71 -7.09 -13.12 -10.54
CA SER A 71 -5.69 -13.34 -10.12
C SER A 71 -5.57 -14.53 -9.15
N LEU A 72 -6.48 -14.64 -8.18
CA LEU A 72 -6.54 -15.77 -7.24
C LEU A 72 -6.86 -17.09 -7.95
N LEU A 73 -7.78 -17.09 -8.90
CA LEU A 73 -8.12 -18.26 -9.72
C LEU A 73 -6.93 -18.70 -10.59
N SER A 74 -6.22 -17.76 -11.19
CA SER A 74 -5.01 -18.03 -11.98
C SER A 74 -3.89 -18.65 -11.13
N ILE A 75 -3.69 -18.20 -9.90
CA ILE A 75 -2.72 -18.79 -8.97
C ILE A 75 -3.16 -20.19 -8.54
N HIS A 76 -4.44 -20.39 -8.27
CA HIS A 76 -4.99 -21.70 -7.89
C HIS A 76 -4.83 -22.74 -9.03
N LEU A 77 -5.10 -22.35 -10.27
CA LEU A 77 -4.90 -23.17 -11.47
C LEU A 77 -3.43 -23.45 -11.80
N HIS A 78 -2.49 -22.66 -11.27
CA HIS A 78 -1.05 -22.89 -11.47
C HIS A 78 -0.44 -23.79 -10.38
N LEU A 79 -1.17 -23.99 -9.28
CA LEU A 79 -0.76 -24.81 -8.13
C LEU A 79 -1.40 -26.21 -8.12
N TYR A 80 -2.23 -26.54 -9.11
CA TYR A 80 -2.88 -27.84 -9.31
C TYR A 80 -2.69 -28.31 -10.75
#